data_AF-A0A4Y2D7L3-F1
#
_entry.id   AF-A0A4Y2D7L3-F1
#
_cell.length_a   1.000
_cell.length_b   1.000
_cell.length_c   1.000
_cell.angle_alpha   90.00
_cell.angle_beta   90.00
_cell.angle_gamma   90.00
#
_symmetry.space_group_name_H-M   'P 1'
#
loop_
_entity.id
_entity.type
_entity.pdbx_description
1 polymer ?
#
loop_
_entity_poly.entity_id
_entity_poly.type
_entity_poly.pdbx_seq_one_letter_code
_entity_poly.pdbx_strand_id
1 'polypeptide(L)'
;MSSLEQRANIIFCRLLEKSPSETLEMLKKAYGNDAMKKTAVCEWHKGKVGQTINKELYLEILKRLRDAIRRKRSEKWEINDWFLLHDNAPPHRALIV
;
A
#
# COMPACT_ATOMS: atom_id res chain seq x y z
N MET A 1 0.44 -14.71 -3.60
CA MET A 1 1.13 -13.44 -3.24
C MET A 1 1.43 -13.40 -1.74
N SER A 2 2.46 -12.66 -1.28
CA SER A 2 2.91 -12.68 0.12
C SER A 2 1.95 -11.91 1.05
N SER A 3 1.71 -12.44 2.27
CA SER A 3 0.90 -11.78 3.31
C SER A 3 1.43 -10.39 3.70
N LEU A 4 2.73 -10.13 3.52
CA LEU A 4 3.35 -8.83 3.79
C LEU A 4 2.88 -7.76 2.81
N GLU A 5 2.66 -8.13 1.55
CA GLU A 5 2.22 -7.21 0.49
C GLU A 5 0.77 -6.78 0.71
N GLN A 6 -0.11 -7.72 1.08
CA GLN A 6 -1.50 -7.41 1.39
C GLN A 6 -1.62 -6.53 2.64
N ARG A 7 -0.78 -6.75 3.66
CA ARG A 7 -0.71 -5.87 4.84
C ARG A 7 -0.31 -4.44 4.47
N ALA A 8 0.69 -4.27 3.61
CA ALA A 8 1.09 -2.96 3.10
C ALA A 8 -0.09 -2.26 2.41
N ASN A 9 -0.84 -2.98 1.57
CA ASN A 9 -2.00 -2.45 0.90
C ASN A 9 -3.16 -2.11 1.84
N ILE A 10 -3.36 -2.87 2.92
CA ILE A 10 -4.32 -2.52 3.98
C ILE A 10 -3.93 -1.21 4.66
N ILE A 11 -2.65 -1.04 5.00
CA ILE A 11 -2.18 0.21 5.62
C ILE A 11 -2.31 1.38 4.65
N PHE A 12 -1.98 1.19 3.38
CA PHE A 12 -2.19 2.18 2.34
C PHE A 12 -3.66 2.59 2.21
N CYS A 13 -4.60 1.63 2.19
CA CYS A 13 -6.04 1.92 2.17
C CYS A 13 -6.49 2.70 3.41
N ARG A 14 -5.95 2.36 4.59
CA ARG A 14 -6.23 3.10 5.84
C ARG A 14 -5.72 4.54 5.76
N LEU A 15 -4.54 4.78 5.20
CA LEU A 15 -3.98 6.13 5.00
C LEU A 15 -4.80 6.95 3.99
N LEU A 16 -5.44 6.29 3.04
CA LEU A 16 -6.41 6.88 2.11
C LEU A 16 -7.83 7.02 2.71
N GLU A 17 -7.96 6.89 4.04
CA GLU A 17 -9.22 6.98 4.79
C GLU A 17 -10.31 6.00 4.32
N LYS A 18 -9.93 4.91 3.67
CA LYS A 18 -10.87 3.86 3.27
C LYS A 18 -11.38 3.11 4.49
N SER A 19 -12.66 2.77 4.49
CA SER A 19 -13.24 1.89 5.51
C SER A 19 -12.65 0.47 5.42
N PRO A 20 -12.72 -0.32 6.50
CA PRO A 20 -12.32 -1.73 6.46
C PRO A 20 -13.07 -2.55 5.40
N SER A 21 -14.35 -2.21 5.16
CA SER A 21 -15.19 -2.87 4.16
C SER A 21 -14.72 -2.54 2.73
N GLU A 22 -14.46 -1.26 2.42
CA GLU A 22 -13.89 -0.87 1.12
C GLU A 22 -12.52 -1.53 0.90
N THR A 23 -11.67 -1.55 1.93
CA THR A 23 -10.34 -2.17 1.87
C THR A 23 -10.44 -3.66 1.55
N LEU A 24 -11.40 -4.38 2.16
CA LEU A 24 -11.63 -5.79 1.88
C LEU A 24 -12.06 -6.03 0.43
N GLU A 25 -12.96 -5.20 -0.11
CA GLU A 25 -13.40 -5.32 -1.49
C GLU A 25 -12.27 -5.00 -2.49
N MET A 26 -11.46 -3.99 -2.20
CA MET A 26 -10.25 -3.69 -2.98
C MET A 26 -9.25 -4.85 -2.95
N LEU A 27 -9.04 -5.48 -1.79
CA LEU A 27 -8.18 -6.65 -1.67
C LEU A 27 -8.72 -7.86 -2.42
N LYS A 28 -10.02 -8.17 -2.31
CA LYS A 28 -10.63 -9.26 -3.08
C LYS A 28 -10.50 -9.02 -4.58
N LYS A 29 -10.68 -7.78 -5.03
CA LYS A 29 -10.50 -7.41 -6.45
C LYS A 29 -9.05 -7.57 -6.92
N ALA A 30 -8.07 -7.27 -6.07
CA ALA A 30 -6.66 -7.36 -6.41
C ALA A 30 -6.06 -8.78 -6.29
N TYR A 31 -6.50 -9.55 -5.29
CA TYR A 31 -5.90 -10.83 -4.90
C TYR A 31 -6.81 -12.05 -5.09
N GLY A 32 -8.11 -11.85 -5.35
CA GLY A 32 -9.06 -12.95 -5.55
C GLY A 32 -9.14 -13.88 -4.34
N ASN A 33 -8.98 -15.18 -4.58
CA ASN A 33 -9.02 -16.22 -3.53
C ASN A 33 -7.83 -16.16 -2.56
N ASP A 34 -6.74 -15.49 -2.94
CA ASP A 34 -5.56 -15.30 -2.07
C ASP A 34 -5.74 -14.13 -1.10
N ALA A 35 -6.87 -13.39 -1.18
CA ALA A 35 -7.10 -12.22 -0.33
C ALA A 35 -7.17 -12.58 1.16
N MET A 36 -6.60 -11.71 2.01
CA MET A 36 -6.68 -11.86 3.46
C MET A 36 -8.13 -11.93 3.93
N LYS A 37 -8.37 -12.78 4.95
CA LYS A 37 -9.68 -12.92 5.58
C LYS A 37 -10.15 -11.59 6.18
N LYS A 38 -11.46 -11.34 6.14
CA LYS A 38 -12.12 -10.14 6.70
C LYS A 38 -11.68 -9.81 8.14
N THR A 39 -11.53 -10.82 8.99
CA THR A 39 -11.08 -10.65 10.38
C THR A 39 -9.68 -10.03 10.45
N ALA A 40 -8.73 -10.56 9.68
CA ALA A 40 -7.39 -10.03 9.57
C ALA A 40 -7.41 -8.59 9.01
N VAL A 41 -8.18 -8.32 7.96
CA VAL A 41 -8.30 -6.95 7.41
C VAL A 41 -8.76 -5.96 8.49
N CYS A 42 -9.80 -6.31 9.26
CA CYS A 42 -10.27 -5.49 10.36
C CYS A 42 -9.23 -5.28 11.47
N GLU A 43 -8.45 -6.30 11.82
CA GLU A 43 -7.37 -6.20 12.83
C GLU A 43 -6.25 -5.26 12.37
N TRP A 44 -5.80 -5.43 11.12
CA TRP A 44 -4.78 -4.59 10.50
C TRP A 44 -5.26 -3.14 10.34
N HIS A 45 -6.53 -2.94 10.03
CA HIS A 45 -7.14 -1.61 9.89
C HIS A 45 -7.26 -0.88 11.23
N LYS A 46 -7.60 -1.61 12.31
CA LYS A 46 -7.69 -1.05 13.68
C LYS A 46 -6.33 -0.69 14.30
N GLY A 47 -5.21 -1.09 13.69
CA GLY A 47 -3.87 -0.71 14.16
C GLY A 47 -3.50 -1.27 15.54
N LYS A 48 -4.08 -2.40 15.96
CA LYS A 48 -3.77 -3.04 17.26
C LYS A 48 -2.45 -3.84 17.27
N VAL A 49 -1.75 -3.93 16.15
CA VAL A 49 -0.41 -4.52 16.10
C VAL A 49 0.55 -3.37 15.81
N GLY A 50 1.39 -3.03 16.79
CA GLY A 50 2.34 -1.91 16.75
C GLY A 50 3.44 -2.05 15.70
N GLN A 51 3.06 -2.06 14.42
CA GLN A 51 3.96 -1.70 13.34
C GLN A 51 3.65 -0.25 12.98
N THR A 52 4.42 0.66 13.59
CA THR A 52 4.85 1.87 12.89
C THR A 52 5.31 1.42 11.50
N ILE A 53 4.92 2.10 10.43
CA ILE A 53 5.55 1.88 9.12
C ILE A 53 7.02 2.23 9.32
N ASN A 54 7.82 1.22 9.64
CA ASN A 54 9.23 1.40 9.86
C ASN A 54 9.90 1.60 8.51
N LYS A 55 11.01 2.32 8.51
CA LYS A 55 11.76 2.65 7.30
C LYS A 55 12.08 1.40 6.47
N GLU A 56 12.35 0.26 7.12
CA GLU A 56 12.67 -1.00 6.47
C GLU A 56 11.47 -1.59 5.72
N LEU A 57 10.26 -1.54 6.30
CA LEU A 57 9.04 -2.03 5.64
C LEU A 57 8.72 -1.17 4.42
N TYR A 58 8.84 0.15 4.55
CA TYR A 58 8.64 1.09 3.44
C TYR A 58 9.64 0.82 2.31
N LEU A 59 10.93 0.65 2.64
CA LEU A 59 11.97 0.30 1.67
C LEU A 59 11.69 -1.03 0.96
N GLU A 60 11.20 -2.05 1.67
CA GLU A 60 10.88 -3.33 1.05
C GLU A 60 9.72 -3.21 0.06
N ILE A 61 8.69 -2.45 0.40
CA ILE A 61 7.56 -2.16 -0.49
C ILE A 61 8.04 -1.41 -1.74
N LEU A 62 8.86 -0.37 -1.58
CA LEU A 62 9.41 0.39 -2.71
C LEU A 62 10.27 -0.48 -3.62
N LYS A 63 11.09 -1.38 -3.06
CA LYS A 63 11.88 -2.35 -3.84
C LYS A 63 10.98 -3.24 -4.70
N ARG A 64 9.93 -3.81 -4.10
CA ARG A 64 8.96 -4.66 -4.80
C ARG A 64 8.18 -3.89 -5.88
N LEU A 65 7.77 -2.66 -5.58
CA LEU A 65 7.08 -1.79 -6.53
C LEU A 65 7.97 -1.49 -7.75
N ARG A 66 9.22 -1.12 -7.49
CA ARG A 66 10.24 -0.89 -8.52
C ARG A 66 10.46 -2.14 -9.39
N ASP A 67 10.55 -3.31 -8.79
CA ASP A 67 10.68 -4.58 -9.53
C ASP A 67 9.44 -4.93 -10.36
N ALA A 68 8.24 -4.59 -9.87
CA ALA A 68 7.00 -4.76 -10.62
C ALA A 68 6.92 -3.80 -11.82
N ILE A 69 7.34 -2.54 -11.65
CA ILE A 69 7.42 -1.55 -12.74
C ILE A 69 8.41 -2.01 -13.80
N ARG A 70 9.61 -2.45 -13.41
CA ARG A 70 10.62 -3.00 -14.34
C ARG A 70 10.07 -4.12 -15.20
N ARG A 71 9.29 -5.04 -14.62
CA ARG A 71 8.70 -6.17 -15.37
C ARG A 71 7.52 -5.78 -16.25
N LYS A 72 6.64 -4.89 -15.77
CA LYS A 72 5.40 -4.55 -16.48
C LYS A 72 5.57 -3.42 -17.49
N ARG A 73 6.61 -2.60 -17.35
CA ARG A 73 6.91 -1.43 -18.18
C ARG A 73 8.42 -1.34 -18.43
N SER A 74 8.99 -2.37 -19.03
CA SER A 74 10.42 -2.43 -19.35
C SER A 74 10.86 -1.32 -20.30
N GLU A 75 9.99 -0.91 -21.23
CA GLU A 75 10.21 0.20 -22.17
C GLU A 75 10.60 1.51 -21.45
N LYS A 76 9.89 1.85 -20.36
CA LYS A 76 10.15 3.07 -19.57
C LYS A 76 11.36 2.90 -18.67
N TRP A 77 11.67 1.66 -18.29
CA TRP A 77 12.84 1.32 -17.49
C TRP A 77 14.14 1.51 -18.28
N GLU A 78 14.18 1.05 -19.53
CA GLU A 78 15.35 1.18 -20.41
C GLU A 78 15.71 2.62 -20.74
N ILE A 79 14.69 3.48 -20.90
CA ILE A 79 14.86 4.91 -21.18
C ILE A 79 15.28 5.68 -19.90
N ASN A 80 15.19 5.07 -18.70
CA ASN A 80 15.38 5.71 -17.39
C ASN A 80 14.52 6.96 -17.16
N ASP A 81 13.48 7.16 -17.98
CA ASP A 81 12.56 8.28 -17.92
C ASP A 81 11.34 7.94 -17.04
N TRP A 82 11.61 7.48 -15.82
CA TRP A 82 10.58 7.20 -14.84
C TRP A 82 11.03 7.67 -13.46
N PHE A 83 10.15 8.40 -12.78
CA PHE A 83 10.35 8.84 -11.40
C PHE A 83 9.19 8.35 -10.54
N LEU A 84 9.50 7.92 -9.31
CA LEU A 84 8.48 7.71 -8.30
C LEU A 84 8.15 9.08 -7.72
N LEU A 85 6.99 9.61 -8.09
CA LEU A 85 6.46 10.80 -7.45
C LEU A 85 6.17 10.47 -5.98
N HIS A 86 7.07 10.89 -5.10
CA HIS A 86 6.78 10.93 -3.67
C HIS A 86 6.05 12.25 -3.42
N ASP A 87 4.73 12.19 -3.31
CA ASP A 87 3.99 13.31 -2.76
C ASP A 87 4.25 13.33 -1.24
N ASN A 88 5.25 14.12 -0.84
CA ASN A 88 5.48 14.50 0.55
C ASN A 88 4.52 15.63 0.97
N ALA A 89 3.36 15.78 0.30
CA ALA A 89 2.31 16.71 0.70
C ALA A 89 2.14 16.62 2.21
N PRO A 90 2.39 17.72 2.94
CA PRO A 90 2.02 17.80 4.34
C PRO A 90 0.55 17.39 4.45
N PRO A 91 0.15 16.61 5.48
CA PRO A 91 -1.25 16.28 5.68
C PRO A 91 -2.04 17.58 5.61
N HIS A 92 -3.02 17.64 4.70
CA HIS A 92 -3.81 18.83 4.44
C HIS A 92 -4.23 19.41 5.79
N ARG A 93 -3.68 20.57 6.16
CA ARG A 93 -4.16 21.31 7.32
C ARG A 93 -5.56 21.76 6.94
N ALA A 94 -6.55 20.99 7.38
CA ALA A 94 -7.92 21.47 7.48
C ALA A 94 -7.87 22.84 8.18
N LEU A 95 -8.64 23.78 7.62
CA LEU A 95 -8.65 25.21 7.95
C LEU A 95 -8.57 25.47 9.45
N ILE A 96 -7.68 26.38 9.84
CA ILE A 96 -7.84 27.15 11.08
C ILE A 96 -8.03 28.60 10.65
N VAL A 97 -9.30 29.03 10.72
CA VAL A 97 -9.87 30.39 10.71
C VAL A 97 -9.54 31.29 9.52
#